data_AF-A0A3D4DYG2-F1
#
_entry.id   AF-A0A3D4DYG2-F1
#
_cell.length_a   1.000
_cell.length_b   1.000
_cell.length_c   1.000
_cell.angle_alpha   90.00
_cell.angle_beta   90.00
_cell.angle_gamma   90.00
#
_symmetry.space_group_name_H-M   'P 1'
#
loop_
_entity.id
_entity.type
_entity.pdbx_description
1 polymer ?
#
loop_
_entity_poly.entity_id
_entity_poly.type
_entity_poly.pdbx_seq_one_letter_code
_entity_poly.pdbx_strand_id
1 'polypeptide(L)'
;MAWLGLIHAIVMAAALAIGAGLFAIAKGTARRCRCGRGFVIAVLGSNLLVLSIYEDSETMGIFHILAIVSFGSVLTALPLARRGKGGPGTRIAHGHVMLWSFGGMVAAGLGQSATYLGQTPWPAIVAVFLCVGILAAQLDFKAMLRAG
;
A
#
# COMPACT_ATOMS: atom_id res chain seq x y z
N MET A 1 21.47 6.93 -12.10
CA MET A 1 20.80 8.25 -11.98
C MET A 1 19.97 8.30 -10.68
N ALA A 2 20.64 8.47 -9.54
CA ALA A 2 20.09 8.22 -8.19
C ALA A 2 18.86 9.05 -7.75
N TRP A 3 18.43 10.02 -8.56
CA TRP A 3 17.33 10.94 -8.22
C TRP A 3 15.95 10.28 -8.23
N LEU A 4 15.70 9.35 -9.15
CA LEU A 4 14.41 8.65 -9.20
C LEU A 4 14.22 7.75 -7.97
N GLY A 5 15.26 7.01 -7.59
CA GLY A 5 15.29 6.22 -6.35
C GLY A 5 15.08 7.08 -5.10
N LEU A 6 15.75 8.24 -5.01
CA LEU A 6 15.57 9.17 -3.89
C LEU A 6 14.14 9.73 -3.81
N ILE A 7 13.58 10.17 -4.93
CA ILE A 7 12.20 10.67 -5.00
C ILE A 7 11.23 9.57 -4.60
N HIS A 8 11.40 8.36 -5.14
CA HIS A 8 10.60 7.19 -4.77
C HIS A 8 10.65 6.92 -3.26
N ALA A 9 11.85 6.91 -2.66
CA ALA A 9 12.03 6.67 -1.24
C ALA A 9 11.32 7.73 -0.38
N ILE A 10 11.44 9.02 -0.72
CA ILE A 10 10.76 10.12 0.00
C ILE A 10 9.24 9.98 -0.11
N VAL A 11 8.73 9.73 -1.32
CA VAL A 11 7.29 9.56 -1.56
C VAL A 11 6.76 8.36 -0.78
N MET A 12 7.52 7.26 -0.70
CA MET A 12 7.10 6.07 0.03
C MET A 12 7.16 6.22 1.54
N ALA A 13 8.17 6.91 2.07
CA ALA A 13 8.20 7.26 3.49
C ALA A 13 6.98 8.10 3.90
N ALA A 14 6.61 9.09 3.08
CA ALA A 14 5.41 9.89 3.31
C ALA A 14 4.12 9.05 3.21
N ALA A 15 4.01 8.20 2.18
CA ALA A 15 2.86 7.32 2.01
C ALA A 15 2.69 6.33 3.16
N LEU A 16 3.79 5.76 3.68
CA LEU A 16 3.77 4.89 4.86
C LEU A 16 3.23 5.63 6.09
N ALA A 17 3.72 6.84 6.35
CA ALA A 17 3.25 7.67 7.47
C ALA A 17 1.75 8.00 7.34
N ILE A 18 1.30 8.38 6.13
CA ILE A 18 -0.12 8.66 5.86
C ILE A 18 -0.97 7.38 6.04
N GLY A 19 -0.51 6.26 5.49
CA GLY A 19 -1.19 4.96 5.57
C GLY A 19 -1.36 4.48 7.00
N ALA A 20 -0.29 4.54 7.80
CA ALA A 20 -0.33 4.25 9.22
C ALA A 20 -1.31 5.18 9.96
N GLY A 21 -1.24 6.49 9.70
CA GLY A 21 -2.13 7.48 10.28
C GLY A 21 -3.61 7.26 9.96
N LEU A 22 -3.95 6.70 8.80
CA LEU A 22 -5.35 6.40 8.41
C LEU A 22 -6.02 5.37 9.32
N PHE A 23 -5.27 4.51 10.00
CA PHE A 23 -5.83 3.58 10.99
C PHE A 23 -6.29 4.29 12.27
N ALA A 24 -5.66 5.41 12.63
CA ALA A 24 -6.01 6.20 13.81
C ALA A 24 -7.13 7.24 13.57
N ILE A 25 -7.49 7.52 12.32
CA ILE A 25 -8.53 8.51 11.99
C ILE A 25 -9.90 7.83 11.93
N ALA A 26 -10.89 8.40 12.61
CA ALA A 26 -12.28 7.94 12.55
C ALA A 26 -12.79 7.81 11.10
N LYS A 27 -13.55 6.74 10.83
CA LYS A 27 -14.17 6.50 9.52
C LYS A 27 -15.19 7.58 9.18
N GLY A 28 -15.50 7.74 7.90
CA GLY A 28 -16.50 8.73 7.43
C GLY A 28 -16.06 10.20 7.46
N THR A 29 -14.91 10.53 8.05
CA THR A 29 -14.46 11.93 8.15
C THR A 29 -13.86 12.47 6.85
N ALA A 30 -14.08 13.75 6.57
CA ALA A 30 -13.45 14.45 5.44
C ALA A 30 -11.92 14.43 5.53
N ARG A 31 -11.36 14.42 6.75
CA ARG A 31 -9.92 14.25 6.99
C ARG A 31 -9.42 12.90 6.48
N ARG A 32 -10.08 11.79 6.85
CA ARG A 32 -9.75 10.45 6.36
C ARG A 32 -9.81 10.37 4.84
N CYS A 33 -10.82 10.97 4.22
CA CYS A 33 -10.96 10.99 2.76
C CYS A 33 -9.87 11.81 2.06
N ARG A 34 -9.37 12.91 2.67
CA ARG A 34 -8.24 13.69 2.12
C ARG A 34 -6.93 12.92 2.26
N CYS A 35 -6.64 12.38 3.45
CA CYS A 35 -5.45 11.55 3.68
C CYS A 35 -5.44 10.30 2.79
N GLY A 36 -6.58 9.62 2.63
CA GLY A 36 -6.72 8.44 1.76
C GLY A 36 -6.44 8.74 0.29
N ARG A 37 -6.88 9.90 -0.21
CA ARG A 37 -6.53 10.36 -1.57
C ARG A 37 -5.04 10.63 -1.70
N GLY A 38 -4.44 11.32 -0.71
CA GLY A 38 -2.99 11.55 -0.68
C GLY A 38 -2.19 10.26 -0.70
N PHE A 39 -2.59 9.28 0.12
CA PHE A 39 -2.02 7.93 0.12
C PHE A 39 -2.07 7.29 -1.27
N VAL A 40 -3.27 7.19 -1.87
CA VAL A 40 -3.46 6.56 -3.18
C VAL A 40 -2.65 7.25 -4.28
N ILE A 41 -2.63 8.59 -4.30
CA ILE A 41 -1.83 9.36 -5.26
C ILE A 41 -0.34 9.03 -5.09
N ALA A 42 0.15 9.01 -3.85
CA ALA A 42 1.54 8.67 -3.56
C ALA A 42 1.88 7.24 -4.00
N VAL A 43 1.01 6.25 -3.73
CA VAL A 43 1.25 4.86 -4.17
C VAL A 43 1.27 4.74 -5.69
N LEU A 44 0.30 5.31 -6.38
CA LEU A 44 0.22 5.22 -7.84
C LEU A 44 1.41 5.94 -8.51
N GLY A 45 1.74 7.15 -8.06
CA GLY A 45 2.90 7.89 -8.55
C GLY A 45 4.21 7.14 -8.27
N SER A 46 4.34 6.56 -7.08
CA SER A 46 5.49 5.76 -6.70
C SER A 46 5.65 4.50 -7.56
N ASN A 47 4.57 3.78 -7.83
CA ASN A 47 4.60 2.60 -8.72
C ASN A 47 5.08 2.98 -10.13
N LEU A 48 4.64 4.12 -10.67
CA LEU A 48 5.12 4.61 -11.97
C LEU A 48 6.62 4.95 -11.95
N LEU A 49 7.11 5.52 -10.85
CA LEU A 49 8.55 5.77 -10.66
C LEU A 49 9.33 4.46 -10.64
N VAL A 50 8.90 3.45 -9.85
CA VAL A 50 9.58 2.14 -9.79
C VAL A 50 9.68 1.50 -11.15
N LEU A 51 8.63 1.57 -11.97
CA LEU A 51 8.64 1.02 -13.33
C LEU A 51 9.68 1.68 -14.26
N SER A 52 10.23 2.82 -13.85
CA SER A 52 11.26 3.57 -14.57
C SER A 52 12.66 3.44 -13.93
N ILE A 53 12.80 2.71 -12.81
CA ILE A 53 14.07 2.54 -12.07
C ILE A 53 14.69 1.19 -12.44
N TYR A 54 15.73 1.22 -13.27
CA TYR A 54 16.53 0.05 -13.67
C TYR A 54 17.94 0.09 -13.07
N GLU A 55 18.13 0.82 -11.98
CA GLU A 55 19.46 1.04 -11.38
C GLU A 55 20.02 -0.22 -10.71
N ASP A 56 19.13 -1.03 -10.14
CA ASP A 56 19.47 -2.26 -9.42
C ASP A 56 19.42 -3.49 -10.34
N SER A 57 18.89 -3.35 -11.56
CA SER A 57 18.75 -4.44 -12.51
C SER A 57 18.75 -3.90 -13.94
N GLU A 58 19.67 -4.38 -14.78
CA GLU A 58 19.70 -4.07 -16.23
C GLU A 58 18.42 -4.50 -16.96
N THR A 59 17.55 -5.24 -16.28
CA THR A 59 16.25 -5.76 -16.76
C THR A 59 15.15 -5.54 -15.73
N MET A 60 13.93 -5.98 -16.04
CA MET A 60 12.78 -5.87 -15.14
C MET A 60 12.94 -6.78 -13.91
N GLY A 61 13.30 -6.21 -12.76
CA GLY A 61 13.48 -6.95 -11.50
C GLY A 61 12.19 -7.23 -10.74
N ILE A 62 12.30 -7.95 -9.61
CA ILE A 62 11.16 -8.33 -8.76
C ILE A 62 10.35 -7.11 -8.26
N PHE A 63 11.00 -5.98 -7.98
CA PHE A 63 10.33 -4.77 -7.50
C PHE A 63 9.43 -4.14 -8.57
N HIS A 64 9.72 -4.33 -9.86
CA HIS A 64 8.83 -3.93 -10.94
C HIS A 64 7.55 -4.79 -10.94
N ILE A 65 7.70 -6.10 -10.76
CA ILE A 65 6.55 -7.03 -10.67
C ILE A 65 5.67 -6.65 -9.47
N LEU A 66 6.28 -6.39 -8.31
CA LEU A 66 5.56 -5.94 -7.12
C LEU A 66 4.86 -4.59 -7.36
N ALA A 67 5.49 -3.66 -8.09
CA ALA A 67 4.88 -2.39 -8.46
C ALA A 67 3.67 -2.59 -9.38
N ILE A 68 3.72 -3.52 -10.36
CA ILE A 68 2.57 -3.86 -11.23
C ILE A 68 1.41 -4.41 -10.39
N VAL A 69 1.69 -5.37 -9.51
CA VAL A 69 0.67 -5.98 -8.63
C VAL A 69 0.05 -4.93 -7.71
N SER A 70 0.88 -4.07 -7.11
CA SER A 70 0.46 -2.93 -6.29
C SER A 70 -0.42 -1.96 -7.09
N PHE A 71 0.00 -1.61 -8.31
CA PHE A 71 -0.72 -0.69 -9.18
C PHE A 71 -2.10 -1.23 -9.54
N GLY A 72 -2.17 -2.50 -9.98
CA GLY A 72 -3.44 -3.18 -10.24
C GLY A 72 -4.35 -3.21 -9.01
N SER A 73 -3.80 -3.56 -7.84
CA SER A 73 -4.55 -3.62 -6.59
C SER A 73 -5.16 -2.27 -6.24
N VAL A 74 -4.39 -1.19 -6.28
CA VAL A 74 -4.88 0.16 -5.98
C VAL A 74 -5.91 0.63 -7.02
N LEU A 75 -5.71 0.32 -8.30
CA LEU A 75 -6.69 0.63 -9.34
C LEU A 75 -8.04 -0.06 -9.10
N THR A 76 -8.05 -1.32 -8.61
CA THR A 76 -9.30 -1.99 -8.24
C THR A 76 -9.98 -1.35 -7.02
N ALA A 77 -9.21 -0.69 -6.14
CA ALA A 77 -9.76 0.01 -4.97
C ALA A 77 -10.51 1.30 -5.34
N LEU A 78 -10.14 1.97 -6.44
CA LEU A 78 -10.76 3.22 -6.91
C LEU A 78 -12.26 3.11 -7.18
N PRO A 79 -12.77 2.15 -7.97
CA PRO A 79 -14.21 1.99 -8.17
C PRO A 79 -14.93 1.61 -6.88
N LEU A 80 -14.30 0.82 -5.99
CA LEU A 80 -14.87 0.48 -4.69
C LEU A 80 -15.03 1.72 -3.79
N ALA A 81 -14.10 2.67 -3.87
CA ALA A 81 -14.19 3.95 -3.17
C ALA A 81 -15.28 4.88 -3.74
N ARG A 82 -15.38 4.98 -5.08
CA ARG A 82 -16.40 5.80 -5.77
C ARG A 82 -17.81 5.26 -5.56
N ARG A 83 -17.95 3.93 -5.47
CA ARG A 83 -19.17 3.25 -5.07
C ARG A 83 -19.40 3.30 -3.55
N GLY A 84 -18.95 4.36 -2.85
CA GLY A 84 -19.19 4.59 -1.41
C GLY A 84 -20.66 4.77 -1.01
N LYS A 85 -21.58 4.89 -2.00
CA LYS A 85 -23.04 4.72 -1.85
C LYS A 85 -23.48 3.24 -1.86
N GLY A 86 -22.60 2.33 -2.24
CA GLY A 86 -22.82 0.89 -2.21
C GLY A 86 -22.88 0.38 -0.78
N GLY A 87 -23.59 -0.73 -0.60
CA GLY A 87 -23.85 -1.34 0.69
C GLY A 87 -22.58 -1.77 1.45
N PRO A 88 -22.75 -2.29 2.68
CA PRO A 88 -21.65 -2.65 3.58
C PRO A 88 -20.56 -3.52 2.94
N GLY A 89 -20.94 -4.45 2.05
CA GLY A 89 -20.00 -5.32 1.34
C GLY A 89 -18.95 -4.58 0.52
N THR A 90 -19.34 -3.54 -0.23
CA THR A 90 -18.40 -2.73 -1.05
C THR A 90 -17.39 -1.99 -0.18
N ARG A 91 -17.85 -1.49 0.97
CA ARG A 91 -16.99 -0.76 1.93
C ARG A 91 -16.01 -1.70 2.62
N ILE A 92 -16.44 -2.93 2.95
CA ILE A 92 -15.58 -3.98 3.49
C ILE A 92 -14.53 -4.40 2.46
N ALA A 93 -14.94 -4.62 1.20
CA ALA A 93 -14.03 -4.98 0.12
C ALA A 93 -12.99 -3.88 -0.11
N HIS A 94 -13.41 -2.61 -0.16
CA HIS A 94 -12.48 -1.48 -0.23
C HIS A 94 -11.47 -1.50 0.93
N GLY A 95 -11.95 -1.71 2.16
CA GLY A 95 -11.09 -1.81 3.34
C GLY A 95 -10.05 -2.93 3.24
N HIS A 96 -10.43 -4.11 2.76
CA HIS A 96 -9.51 -5.23 2.54
C HIS A 96 -8.45 -4.89 1.50
N VAL A 97 -8.86 -4.40 0.32
CA VAL A 97 -7.91 -4.05 -0.74
C VAL A 97 -6.92 -2.99 -0.26
N MET A 98 -7.38 -1.99 0.50
CA MET A 98 -6.50 -0.96 1.06
C MET A 98 -5.56 -1.50 2.15
N LEU A 99 -6.01 -2.43 3.00
CA LEU A 99 -5.17 -3.09 4.00
C LEU A 99 -4.05 -3.89 3.31
N TRP A 100 -4.39 -4.70 2.31
CA TRP A 100 -3.40 -5.47 1.54
C TRP A 100 -2.46 -4.57 0.74
N SER A 101 -2.95 -3.45 0.18
CA SER A 101 -2.11 -2.48 -0.53
C SER A 101 -1.10 -1.81 0.39
N PHE A 102 -1.52 -1.45 1.62
CA PHE A 102 -0.62 -0.94 2.65
C PHE A 102 0.41 -2.00 3.07
N GLY A 103 -0.04 -3.24 3.29
CA GLY A 103 0.82 -4.37 3.59
C GLY A 103 1.88 -4.62 2.52
N GLY A 104 1.49 -4.61 1.24
CA GLY A 104 2.41 -4.78 0.12
C GLY A 104 3.47 -3.67 0.04
N MET A 105 3.11 -2.42 0.36
CA MET A 105 4.06 -1.31 0.44
C MET A 105 5.08 -1.51 1.57
N VAL A 106 4.62 -1.93 2.76
CA VAL A 106 5.51 -2.24 3.89
C VAL A 106 6.45 -3.39 3.52
N ALA A 107 5.91 -4.45 2.91
CA ALA A 107 6.67 -5.61 2.47
C ALA A 107 7.75 -5.23 1.45
N ALA A 108 7.40 -4.41 0.44
CA ALA A 108 8.34 -3.94 -0.56
C ALA A 108 9.45 -3.06 0.05
N GLY A 109 9.11 -2.13 0.96
CA GLY A 109 10.08 -1.26 1.62
C GLY A 109 11.07 -2.02 2.50
N LEU A 110 10.58 -2.99 3.29
CA LEU A 110 11.45 -3.84 4.10
C LEU A 110 12.26 -4.82 3.24
N GLY A 111 11.68 -5.34 2.16
CA GLY A 111 12.40 -6.17 1.19
C GLY A 111 13.55 -5.42 0.52
N GLN A 112 13.31 -4.20 0.03
CA GLN A 112 14.36 -3.35 -0.55
C GLN A 112 15.45 -3.04 0.46
N SER A 113 15.07 -2.74 1.71
CA SER A 113 16.01 -2.46 2.79
C SER A 113 16.88 -3.68 3.11
N ALA A 114 16.30 -4.89 3.14
CA ALA A 114 17.04 -6.13 3.32
C ALA A 114 18.04 -6.35 2.17
N THR A 115 17.61 -6.20 0.91
CA THR A 115 18.50 -6.29 -0.26
C THR A 115 19.65 -5.29 -0.18
N TYR A 116 19.37 -4.04 0.20
CA TYR A 116 20.39 -2.99 0.37
C TYR A 116 21.43 -3.36 1.44
N LEU A 117 21.02 -4.05 2.50
CA LEU A 117 21.88 -4.54 3.56
C LEU A 117 22.58 -5.88 3.23
N GLY A 118 22.45 -6.39 2.00
CA GLY A 118 23.03 -7.67 1.58
C GLY A 118 22.31 -8.90 2.16
N GLN A 119 21.08 -8.73 2.65
CA GLN A 119 20.25 -9.81 3.19
C GLN A 119 19.23 -10.29 2.17
N THR A 120 18.73 -11.52 2.34
CA THR A 120 17.62 -12.02 1.51
C THR A 120 16.33 -11.25 1.82
N PRO A 121 15.58 -10.74 0.83
CA PRO A 121 14.37 -9.93 1.07
C PRO A 121 13.15 -10.75 1.50
N TRP A 122 13.12 -12.05 1.15
CA TRP A 122 11.94 -12.92 1.32
C TRP A 122 11.43 -13.06 2.75
N PRO A 123 12.27 -13.23 3.80
CA PRO A 123 11.78 -13.34 5.17
C PRO A 123 10.99 -12.11 5.62
N ALA A 124 11.46 -10.90 5.28
CA ALA A 124 10.77 -9.66 5.62
C ALA A 124 9.42 -9.54 4.89
N ILE A 125 9.41 -9.84 3.60
CA ILE A 125 8.19 -9.82 2.77
C ILE A 125 7.14 -10.81 3.31
N VAL A 126 7.55 -12.05 3.58
CA VAL A 126 6.67 -13.11 4.11
C VAL A 126 6.14 -12.73 5.49
N ALA A 127 7.01 -12.24 6.39
CA ALA A 127 6.60 -11.81 7.72
C ALA A 127 5.52 -10.72 7.68
N VAL A 128 5.68 -9.72 6.80
CA VAL A 128 4.67 -8.66 6.64
C VAL A 128 3.35 -9.23 6.14
N PHE A 129 3.35 -10.08 5.12
CA PHE A 129 2.11 -10.65 4.60
C PHE A 129 1.42 -11.59 5.60
N LEU A 130 2.18 -12.33 6.43
CA LEU A 130 1.62 -13.10 7.53
C LEU A 130 0.97 -12.20 8.57
N CYS A 131 1.65 -11.14 9.01
CA CYS A 131 1.09 -10.17 9.94
C CYS A 131 -0.19 -9.51 9.40
N VAL A 132 -0.18 -9.10 8.13
CA VAL A 132 -1.35 -8.51 7.46
C VAL A 132 -2.47 -9.53 7.33
N GLY A 133 -2.16 -10.79 7.01
CA GLY A 133 -3.15 -11.87 6.93
C GLY A 133 -3.81 -12.16 8.28
N ILE A 134 -3.03 -12.22 9.36
CA ILE A 134 -3.52 -12.37 10.73
C ILE A 134 -4.42 -11.19 11.10
N LEU A 135 -3.97 -9.95 10.85
CA LEU A 135 -4.76 -8.76 11.10
C LEU A 135 -6.06 -8.77 10.29
N ALA A 136 -6.01 -9.12 9.00
CA ALA A 136 -7.19 -9.20 8.15
C ALA A 136 -8.19 -10.24 8.66
N ALA A 137 -7.72 -11.37 9.18
CA ALA A 137 -8.56 -12.42 9.76
C ALA A 137 -9.18 -12.02 11.11
N GLN A 138 -8.49 -11.19 11.90
CA GLN A 138 -8.96 -10.74 13.22
C GLN A 138 -9.87 -9.50 13.16
N LEU A 139 -9.73 -8.66 12.12
CA LEU A 139 -10.51 -7.44 12.00
C LEU A 139 -11.95 -7.72 11.58
N ASP A 140 -12.90 -7.41 12.46
CA ASP A 140 -14.32 -7.37 12.09
C ASP A 140 -14.64 -6.07 11.35
N PHE A 141 -14.43 -6.10 10.03
CA PHE A 141 -14.76 -4.96 9.16
C PHE A 141 -16.24 -4.55 9.22
N LYS A 142 -17.17 -5.47 9.56
CA LYS A 142 -18.60 -5.14 9.73
C LYS A 142 -18.82 -4.33 11.00
N ALA A 143 -18.25 -4.76 12.13
CA ALA A 143 -18.31 -4.00 13.39
C ALA A 143 -17.68 -2.61 13.22
N MET A 144 -16.53 -2.52 12.55
CA MET A 144 -15.88 -1.24 12.29
C MET A 144 -16.67 -0.31 11.34
N LEU A 145 -17.69 -0.80 10.61
CA LEU A 145 -18.59 0.06 9.83
C LEU A 145 -19.76 0.61 10.65
N ARG A 146 -20.09 -0.02 11.79
CA ARG A 146 -21.16 0.41 12.70
C ARG A 146 -20.69 1.46 13.71
N ALA A 147 -19.39 1.51 13.97
CA ALA A 147 -18.77 2.36 14.99
C ALA A 147 -18.38 3.78 14.51
N GLY A 148 -18.67 4.15 13.25
CA GLY A 148 -18.36 5.46 12.69
C GLY A 148 -19.38 5.88 11.65
#